data_AF-A0AAW7XP77-F1
#
_entry.id   AF-A0AAW7XP77-F1
#
_cell.length_a   1.000
_cell.length_b   1.000
_cell.length_c   1.000
_cell.angle_alpha   90.00
_cell.angle_beta   90.00
_cell.angle_gamma   90.00
#
_symmetry.space_group_name_H-M   'P 1'
#
loop_
_entity.id
_entity.type
_entity.pdbx_description
1 polymer ?
#
loop_
_entity_poly.entity_id
_entity_poly.type
_entity_poly.pdbx_seq_one_letter_code
_entity_poly.pdbx_strand_id
1 'polypeptide(L)' 'MMGPKQEAQAALFYEFSLEDHVPQDHLLRSIDRFVDLSDIRQYLSEFYSHTGRPSIDPELLIRMLLV' A
#
# COMPACT_ATOMS: atom_id res chain seq x y z
N MET A 1 -6.93 5.33 8.87
CA MET A 1 -7.62 4.57 7.81
C MET A 1 -6.89 4.90 6.52
N MET A 2 -6.02 4.02 6.04
CA MET A 2 -5.19 4.29 4.85
C MET A 2 -6.07 4.30 3.61
N GLY A 3 -6.23 5.50 3.03
CA GLY A 3 -6.84 5.70 1.72
C GLY A 3 -5.87 5.27 0.59
N PRO A 4 -6.07 5.74 -0.66
CA PRO A 4 -5.09 5.49 -1.73
C PRO A 4 -3.68 5.86 -1.25
N LYS A 5 -2.66 5.14 -1.77
CA LYS A 5 -1.24 5.28 -1.40
C LYS A 5 -0.93 6.76 -1.10
N GLN A 6 -0.76 7.05 0.20
CA GLN A 6 -0.53 8.41 0.66
C GLN A 6 0.83 8.82 0.10
N GLU A 7 0.84 9.60 -0.99
CA GLU A 7 2.04 10.33 -1.36
C GLU A 7 2.43 11.16 -0.13
N ALA A 8 3.71 11.07 0.26
CA ALA A 8 4.23 11.73 1.43
C ALA A 8 3.84 13.22 1.37
N GLN A 9 2.85 13.62 2.17
CA GLN A 9 2.48 15.02 2.32
C GLN A 9 3.59 15.67 3.13
N ALA A 10 4.60 16.17 2.42
CA ALA A 10 5.62 17.00 3.01
C ALA A 10 4.96 18.23 3.62
N ALA A 11 5.30 18.49 4.89
CA ALA A 11 5.16 19.76 5.60
C ALA A 11 3.94 20.01 6.52
N LEU A 12 3.42 19.00 7.24
CA LEU A 12 2.66 19.30 8.50
C LEU A 12 2.97 18.41 9.71
N PHE A 13 3.61 17.25 9.55
CA PHE A 13 4.01 16.37 10.65
C PHE A 13 5.37 15.74 10.33
N TYR A 14 6.14 15.38 11.36
CA TYR A 14 7.46 14.74 11.29
C TYR A 14 7.71 13.96 10.00
N GLU A 15 8.81 14.29 9.32
CA GLU A 15 9.29 13.61 8.12
C GLU A 15 9.65 12.17 8.50
N PHE A 16 8.67 11.28 8.38
CA PHE A 16 8.83 9.85 8.64
C PHE A 16 8.65 9.12 7.33
N SER A 17 9.78 8.69 6.77
CA SER A 17 9.84 7.82 5.60
C SER A 17 10.03 6.39 6.09
N LEU A 18 9.03 5.52 5.88
CA LEU A 18 9.19 4.09 6.11
C LEU A 18 10.32 3.51 5.24
N GLU A 19 10.52 4.08 4.05
CA GLU A 19 11.57 3.66 3.14
C GLU A 19 12.98 3.84 3.74
N ASP A 20 13.18 4.89 4.51
CA ASP A 20 14.49 5.20 5.11
C ASP A 20 14.82 4.27 6.29
N HIS A 21 13.80 3.63 6.86
CA HIS A 21 13.93 2.76 8.04
C HIS A 21 13.88 1.26 7.72
N VAL A 22 13.46 0.86 6.52
CA VAL A 22 13.44 -0.55 6.10
C VAL A 22 14.76 -0.92 5.41
N PRO A 23 15.56 -1.86 5.96
CA PRO A 23 16.84 -2.28 5.37
C PRO A 23 16.73 -2.69 3.90
N GLN A 24 17.78 -2.43 3.12
CA GLN A 24 17.80 -2.74 1.68
C GLN A 24 17.72 -4.25 1.39
N ASP A 25 18.27 -5.06 2.29
CA ASP A 25 18.27 -6.53 2.25
C ASP A 25 16.99 -7.15 2.85
N HIS A 26 16.00 -6.33 3.21
CA HIS A 26 14.78 -6.83 3.83
C HIS A 26 13.97 -7.72 2.89
N LEU A 27 13.49 -8.87 3.41
CA LEU A 27 12.74 -9.87 2.63
C LEU A 27 11.55 -9.27 1.89
N LEU A 28 10.78 -8.38 2.53
CA LEU A 28 9.64 -7.71 1.89
C LEU A 28 10.03 -6.87 0.67
N ARG A 29 11.20 -6.22 0.66
CA ARG A 29 11.70 -5.51 -0.54
C ARG A 29 12.03 -6.50 -1.66
N SER A 30 12.52 -7.69 -1.31
CA SER A 30 12.75 -8.73 -2.29
C SER A 30 11.46 -9.31 -2.85
N ILE A 31 10.46 -9.55 -2.00
CA ILE A 31 9.12 -10.01 -2.43
C ILE A 31 8.45 -8.97 -3.32
N ASP A 32 8.51 -7.68 -2.94
CA ASP A 32 7.93 -6.57 -3.69
C ASP A 32 8.43 -6.50 -5.15
N ARG A 33 9.70 -6.85 -5.40
CA ARG A 33 10.26 -6.91 -6.77
C ARG A 33 9.61 -7.95 -7.68
N PHE A 34 9.00 -9.00 -7.10
CA PHE A 34 8.43 -10.11 -7.85
C PHE A 34 6.90 -10.17 -7.79
N VAL A 35 6.29 -9.37 -6.90
CA VAL A 35 4.83 -9.36 -6.69
C VAL A 35 4.29 -8.01 -7.18
N ASP A 36 3.92 -7.96 -8.46
CA ASP A 36 3.23 -6.81 -9.04
C ASP A 36 1.72 -6.90 -8.76
N LEU A 37 1.22 -5.93 -7.99
CA LEU A 37 -0.19 -5.81 -7.61
C LEU A 37 -0.83 -4.55 -8.18
N SER A 38 -0.15 -3.84 -9.09
CA SER A 38 -0.56 -2.51 -9.58
C SER A 38 -1.99 -2.49 -10.15
N ASP A 39 -2.40 -3.59 -10.80
CA ASP A 39 -3.69 -3.70 -11.46
C ASP A 39 -4.80 -4.27 -10.56
N ILE A 40 -4.48 -4.79 -9.37
CA ILE A 40 -5.45 -5.55 -8.57
C ILE A 40 -6.63 -4.70 -8.11
N ARG A 41 -6.38 -3.42 -7.84
CA ARG A 41 -7.42 -2.45 -7.49
C ARG A 41 -8.39 -2.23 -8.64
N GLN A 42 -7.91 -2.25 -9.89
CA GLN A 42 -8.77 -2.12 -11.07
C GLN A 42 -9.64 -3.37 -11.24
N TYR A 43 -9.06 -4.57 -11.12
CA TYR A 43 -9.83 -5.81 -11.23
C TYR A 43 -10.91 -5.94 -10.16
N LEU A 44 -10.67 -5.38 -8.98
CA LEU A 44 -11.59 -5.48 -7.86
C LEU A 44 -12.53 -4.28 -7.71
N SER A 45 -12.42 -3.25 -8.58
CA SER A 45 -13.12 -1.98 -8.41
C SER A 45 -14.65 -2.13 -8.38
N GLU A 46 -15.19 -3.07 -9.14
CA GLU A 46 -16.64 -3.33 -9.20
C GLU A 46 -17.20 -3.91 -7.89
N PHE A 47 -16.35 -4.54 -7.07
CA PHE A 47 -16.76 -5.11 -5.77
C PHE A 47 -16.69 -4.09 -4.63
N TYR A 48 -16.09 -2.92 -4.86
CA TYR A 48 -15.98 -1.87 -3.87
C TYR A 48 -17.12 -0.87 -3.97
N SER A 49 -17.66 -0.47 -2.83
CA SER A 49 -18.67 0.57 -2.79
C SER A 49 -18.11 1.89 -3.32
N HIS A 50 -18.81 2.49 -4.28
CA HIS A 50 -18.52 3.85 -4.76
C HIS A 50 -19.03 4.94 -3.81
N THR A 51 -19.69 4.56 -2.71
CA THR A 51 -20.25 5.48 -1.71
C THR A 51 -19.82 5.10 -0.29
N GLY A 52 -19.69 6.09 0.58
CA GLY A 52 -19.26 5.86 1.97
C GLY A 52 -17.74 5.94 2.15
N ARG A 53 -17.21 5.26 3.18
CA ARG A 53 -15.76 5.28 3.46
C ARG A 53 -15.02 4.39 2.45
N PRO A 54 -13.90 4.86 1.87
CA PRO A 54 -13.06 4.03 1.01
C PRO A 54 -12.67 2.74 1.73
N SER A 55 -12.87 1.62 1.05
CA SER A 55 -12.42 0.32 1.55
C SER A 55 -10.90 0.23 1.56
N ILE A 56 -10.37 -0.71 2.35
CA ILE A 56 -8.94 -0.99 2.44
C ILE A 56 -8.41 -1.36 1.05
N ASP A 57 -7.24 -0.84 0.71
CA ASP A 57 -6.59 -1.17 -0.55
C ASP A 57 -6.34 -2.68 -0.67
N PRO A 58 -6.82 -3.35 -1.73
CA PRO A 58 -6.59 -4.78 -1.92
C PRO A 58 -5.11 -5.15 -1.95
N GLU A 59 -4.26 -4.28 -2.48
CA GLU A 59 -2.80 -4.48 -2.47
C GLU A 59 -2.28 -4.62 -1.04
N LEU A 60 -2.75 -3.76 -0.13
CA LEU A 60 -2.33 -3.75 1.28
C LEU A 60 -2.74 -5.05 1.98
N LEU A 61 -3.97 -5.52 1.74
CA LEU A 61 -4.47 -6.78 2.32
C LEU A 61 -3.61 -7.97 1.88
N ILE A 62 -3.29 -8.05 0.59
CA ILE A 62 -2.46 -9.14 0.05
C ILE A 62 -1.06 -9.09 0.66
N ARG A 63 -0.45 -7.90 0.76
CA ARG A 63 0.86 -7.72 1.39
C ARG A 63 0.88 -8.13 2.86
N MET A 64 -0.20 -7.89 3.60
CA MET A 64 -0.33 -8.33 4.99
C MET A 64 -0.41 -9.87 5.12
N LEU A 65 -0.90 -10.58 4.10
CA LEU A 65 -1.01 -12.05 4.12
C LEU A 65 0.29 -12.77 3.74
N LEU A 66 1.27 -12.07 3.16
CA LEU A 66 2.56 -12.64 2.78
C LEU A 66 3.56 -12.75 3.95
N VAL A 67 3.15 -12.38 5.18
CA VAL A 67 3.97 -12.30 6.40
C VAL A 67 3.39 -13.16 7.51
#